data_AF-X8CGN6-F1
#
_entry.id   AF-X8CGN6-F1
#
_cell.length_a   1.000
_cell.length_b   1.000
_cell.length_c   1.000
_cell.angle_alpha   90.00
_cell.angle_beta   90.00
_cell.angle_gamma   90.00
#
_symmetry.space_group_name_H-M   'P 1'
#
loop_
_entity.id
_entity.type
_entity.pdbx_description
1 polymer ?
#
loop_
_entity_poly.entity_id
_entity_poly.type
_entity_poly.pdbx_seq_one_letter_code
_entity_poly.pdbx_strand_id
1 'polypeptide(L)'
;MWLITASGERVIGSWQAGDSEAAFAHFGRRFDDLSTEVALLEERLASGTGDARKIKATASALAESLPTANVLGDVDALAARLTAIREHAESIAAADRARREEHRAAQTARKEALAAEAEELAANSTQWKAAGDRLRAILEEWKTITGVDRKTDDALWKRYAAAREMFNRRGDRISPSWTGNAPGPATPRSGCVSAPKNSPNRRTGAPPARSSANCWANGRRPGGPPARSTTRCGGASKPPGQVLSGA
;
A
#
# COMPACT_ATOMS: atom_id res chain seq x y z
N MET A 1 41.83 13.91 8.89
CA MET A 1 41.57 12.46 8.94
C MET A 1 41.25 12.01 7.52
N TRP A 2 41.94 10.98 7.04
CA TRP A 2 41.79 10.48 5.67
C TRP A 2 41.16 9.09 5.70
N LEU A 3 40.31 8.81 4.71
CA LEU A 3 39.77 7.50 4.42
C LEU A 3 40.32 7.07 3.06
N ILE A 4 40.81 5.83 2.98
CA ILE A 4 41.25 5.22 1.73
C ILE A 4 40.13 4.28 1.29
N THR A 5 39.55 4.53 0.12
CA THR A 5 38.59 3.63 -0.53
C THR A 5 39.17 3.15 -1.86
N ALA A 6 38.49 2.20 -2.52
CA ALA A 6 38.87 1.73 -3.85
C ALA A 6 38.93 2.86 -4.90
N SER A 7 38.17 3.95 -4.69
CA SER A 7 38.16 5.14 -5.55
C SER A 7 39.26 6.16 -5.24
N GLY A 8 40.09 5.93 -4.21
CA GLY A 8 41.17 6.81 -3.79
C GLY A 8 41.04 7.36 -2.37
N GLU A 9 41.90 8.31 -2.02
CA GLU A 9 41.93 8.93 -0.69
C GLU A 9 40.96 10.12 -0.61
N ARG A 10 40.17 10.19 0.47
CA ARG A 10 39.28 11.32 0.76
C ARG A 10 39.42 11.85 2.18
N VAL A 11 39.29 13.17 2.34
CA VAL A 11 39.25 13.80 3.68
C VAL A 11 37.86 13.62 4.27
N ILE A 12 37.76 12.93 5.41
CA ILE A 12 36.48 12.69 6.14
C ILE A 12 36.24 13.70 7.26
N GLY A 13 37.22 14.56 7.55
CA GLY A 13 37.09 15.64 8.52
C GLY A 13 38.38 16.00 9.24
N SER A 14 38.34 17.11 9.98
CA SER A 14 39.38 17.53 10.92
C SER A 14 38.89 17.33 12.36
N TRP A 15 39.73 16.72 13.19
CA TRP A 15 39.45 16.53 14.62
C TRP A 15 40.33 17.50 15.43
N GLN A 16 39.72 18.25 16.35
CA GLN A 16 40.38 19.28 17.15
C GLN A 16 40.16 19.08 18.66
N ALA A 17 39.49 17.99 19.07
CA ALA A 17 38.89 17.84 20.39
C ALA A 17 39.51 16.72 21.24
N GLY A 18 40.83 16.52 21.15
CA GLY A 18 41.55 15.54 21.99
C GLY A 18 42.59 14.72 21.22
N ASP A 19 42.89 13.53 21.70
CA ASP A 19 43.82 12.58 21.08
C ASP A 19 43.27 11.94 19.79
N SER A 20 44.15 11.25 19.06
CA SER A 20 43.78 10.56 17.81
C SER A 20 42.83 9.39 18.04
N GLU A 21 42.93 8.69 19.18
CA GLU A 21 42.10 7.53 19.50
C GLU A 21 40.61 7.91 19.65
N ALA A 22 40.33 9.03 20.31
CA ALA A 22 38.98 9.59 20.40
C ALA A 22 38.40 9.94 19.01
N ALA A 23 39.24 10.42 18.09
CA ALA A 23 38.81 10.69 16.71
C ALA A 23 38.40 9.40 15.98
N PHE A 24 39.23 8.34 16.06
CA PHE A 24 38.94 7.03 15.48
C PHE A 24 37.63 6.46 16.02
N ALA A 25 37.44 6.50 17.34
CA ALA A 25 36.21 6.02 17.98
C ALA A 25 34.96 6.80 17.54
N HIS A 26 35.06 8.11 17.33
CA HIS A 26 33.94 8.94 16.88
C HIS A 26 33.50 8.61 15.45
N PHE A 27 34.44 8.49 14.52
CA PHE A 27 34.14 8.14 13.12
C PHE A 27 33.77 6.66 12.95
N GLY A 28 34.33 5.77 13.78
CA GLY A 28 33.99 4.35 13.82
C GLY A 28 32.56 4.09 14.28
N ARG A 29 32.09 4.75 15.35
CA ARG A 29 30.68 4.63 15.80
C ARG A 29 29.67 4.96 14.71
N ARG A 30 29.94 6.00 13.91
CA ARG A 30 29.07 6.36 12.78
C ARG A 30 29.07 5.29 11.68
N PHE A 31 30.20 4.65 11.45
CA PHE A 31 30.25 3.49 10.56
C PHE A 31 29.42 2.33 11.10
N ASP A 32 29.53 2.05 12.41
CA ASP A 32 28.76 1.00 13.08
C ASP A 32 27.25 1.26 13.00
N ASP A 33 26.82 2.51 13.16
CA ASP A 33 25.42 2.92 13.00
C ASP A 33 24.91 2.61 11.58
N LEU A 34 25.67 3.00 10.54
CA LEU A 34 25.33 2.69 9.15
C LEU A 34 25.31 1.19 8.87
N SER A 35 26.31 0.45 9.36
CA SER A 35 26.38 -1.00 9.22
C SER A 35 25.18 -1.68 9.88
N THR A 36 24.74 -1.18 11.04
CA THR A 36 23.56 -1.68 11.74
C THR A 36 22.29 -1.41 10.93
N GLU A 37 22.13 -0.21 10.38
CA GLU A 37 20.98 0.12 9.53
C GLU A 37 20.92 -0.78 8.29
N VAL A 38 22.05 -1.03 7.63
CA VAL A 38 22.14 -1.95 6.49
C VAL A 38 21.75 -3.37 6.90
N ALA A 39 22.25 -3.88 8.02
CA ALA A 39 21.89 -5.20 8.52
C ALA A 39 20.39 -5.33 8.83
N LEU A 40 19.75 -4.28 9.36
CA LEU A 40 18.31 -4.25 9.59
C LEU A 40 17.50 -4.26 8.29
N LEU A 41 18.00 -3.63 7.23
CA LEU A 41 17.38 -3.68 5.91
C LEU A 41 17.50 -5.08 5.30
N GLU A 42 18.64 -5.74 5.44
CA GLU A 42 18.87 -7.12 5.00
C GLU A 42 17.90 -8.08 5.69
N GLU A 43 17.83 -8.04 7.02
CA GLU A 43 16.94 -8.91 7.80
C GLU A 43 15.46 -8.67 7.46
N ARG A 44 15.06 -7.40 7.28
CA ARG A 44 13.69 -7.06 6.88
C ARG A 44 13.36 -7.60 5.49
N LEU A 45 14.33 -7.57 4.58
CA LEU A 45 14.16 -8.09 3.23
C LEU A 45 14.11 -9.62 3.23
N ALA A 46 14.96 -10.27 4.02
CA ALA A 46 15.03 -11.72 4.16
C ALA A 46 13.77 -12.31 4.81
N SER A 47 13.28 -11.67 5.88
CA SER A 47 12.06 -12.09 6.58
C SER A 47 10.77 -11.74 5.82
N GLY A 48 10.86 -10.88 4.79
CA GLY A 48 9.71 -10.40 4.03
C GLY A 48 8.76 -9.49 4.83
N THR A 49 9.15 -9.07 6.04
CA THR A 49 8.33 -8.18 6.89
C THR A 49 8.50 -6.72 6.44
N GLY A 50 8.09 -6.39 5.22
CA GLY A 50 8.19 -5.02 4.71
C GLY A 50 7.81 -4.87 3.24
N ASP A 51 7.58 -3.63 2.83
CA ASP A 51 7.40 -3.31 1.41
C ASP A 51 8.77 -3.25 0.72
N ALA A 52 9.04 -4.20 -0.18
CA ALA A 52 10.30 -4.30 -0.92
C ALA A 52 10.66 -3.01 -1.67
N ARG A 53 9.68 -2.26 -2.19
CA ARG A 53 9.95 -0.98 -2.87
C ARG A 53 10.43 0.09 -1.90
N LYS A 54 9.87 0.12 -0.69
CA LYS A 54 10.33 1.05 0.35
C LYS A 54 11.74 0.69 0.82
N ILE A 55 12.03 -0.60 1.03
CA ILE A 55 13.37 -1.09 1.38
C ILE A 55 14.39 -0.68 0.32
N LYS A 56 14.07 -0.89 -0.97
CA LYS A 56 14.92 -0.44 -2.09
C LYS A 56 15.15 1.07 -2.09
N ALA A 57 14.11 1.86 -1.82
CA ALA A 57 14.22 3.31 -1.75
C ALA A 57 15.16 3.76 -0.62
N THR A 58 15.02 3.20 0.59
CA THR A 58 15.92 3.47 1.72
C THR A 58 17.36 3.04 1.40
N ALA A 59 17.57 1.85 0.85
CA ALA A 59 18.89 1.38 0.45
C ALA A 59 19.55 2.27 -0.61
N SER A 60 18.76 2.82 -1.54
CA SER A 60 19.26 3.76 -2.56
C SER A 60 19.67 5.09 -1.93
N ALA A 61 18.85 5.62 -1.02
CA ALA A 61 19.18 6.86 -0.29
C ALA A 61 20.46 6.71 0.56
N LEU A 62 20.63 5.57 1.25
CA LEU A 62 21.86 5.28 1.97
C LEU A 62 23.06 5.22 1.03
N ALA A 63 22.94 4.52 -0.10
CA ALA A 63 24.02 4.39 -1.08
C ALA A 63 24.44 5.75 -1.68
N GLU A 64 23.50 6.66 -1.92
CA GLU A 64 23.77 8.03 -2.38
C GLU A 64 24.48 8.88 -1.32
N SER A 65 24.27 8.58 -0.03
CA SER A 65 24.90 9.30 1.09
C SER A 65 26.31 8.81 1.44
N LEU A 66 26.66 7.56 1.10
CA LEU A 66 27.96 6.95 1.44
C LEU A 66 29.20 7.70 0.91
N PRO A 67 29.21 8.27 -0.31
CA PRO A 67 30.38 8.98 -0.84
C PRO A 67 30.77 10.22 -0.02
N THR A 68 29.79 10.88 0.60
CA THR A 68 30.00 12.10 1.40
C THR A 68 29.97 11.84 2.91
N ALA A 69 29.77 10.59 3.33
CA ALA A 69 29.68 10.21 4.73
C ALA A 69 31.03 10.37 5.46
N ASN A 70 31.00 11.06 6.59
CA ASN A 70 32.13 11.23 7.49
C ASN A 70 32.24 10.03 8.44
N VAL A 71 32.72 8.91 7.90
CA VAL A 71 32.85 7.62 8.60
C VAL A 71 34.22 7.01 8.31
N LEU A 72 34.67 6.15 9.23
CA LEU A 72 35.93 5.42 9.07
C LEU A 72 35.64 3.91 9.18
N GLY A 73 35.83 3.19 8.07
CA GLY A 73 35.54 1.76 7.95
C GLY A 73 35.50 1.32 6.49
N ASP A 74 35.09 0.07 6.25
CA ASP A 74 34.98 -0.50 4.91
C ASP A 74 33.68 -0.03 4.22
N VAL A 75 33.75 1.19 3.67
CA VAL A 75 32.62 1.82 2.96
C VAL A 75 32.32 1.09 1.64
N ASP A 76 33.33 0.48 1.02
CA ASP A 76 33.17 -0.25 -0.24
C ASP A 76 32.37 -1.55 0.00
N ALA A 77 32.62 -2.25 1.10
CA ALA A 77 31.81 -3.40 1.51
C ALA A 77 30.36 -3.00 1.82
N LEU A 78 30.12 -1.84 2.47
CA LEU A 78 28.75 -1.35 2.68
C LEU A 78 28.06 -1.00 1.35
N ALA A 79 28.77 -0.38 0.41
CA ALA A 79 28.24 -0.08 -0.91
C ALA A 79 27.87 -1.35 -1.70
N ALA A 80 28.70 -2.40 -1.59
CA ALA A 80 28.42 -3.70 -2.18
C ALA A 80 27.16 -4.35 -1.57
N ARG A 81 27.03 -4.35 -0.24
CA ARG A 81 25.83 -4.85 0.46
C ARG A 81 24.57 -4.09 0.04
N LEU A 82 24.60 -2.77 0.03
CA LEU A 82 23.48 -1.93 -0.41
C LEU A 82 23.09 -2.22 -1.87
N THR A 83 24.05 -2.50 -2.75
CA THR A 83 23.79 -2.89 -4.12
C THR A 83 23.03 -4.22 -4.17
N ALA A 84 23.49 -5.24 -3.44
CA ALA A 84 22.82 -6.54 -3.34
C ALA A 84 21.40 -6.41 -2.78
N ILE A 85 21.19 -5.59 -1.74
CA ILE A 85 19.85 -5.31 -1.19
C ILE A 85 18.94 -4.69 -2.24
N ARG A 86 19.43 -3.71 -3.02
CA ARG A 86 18.64 -3.05 -4.07
C ARG A 86 18.22 -4.01 -5.18
N GLU A 87 19.11 -4.91 -5.59
CA GLU A 87 18.84 -5.94 -6.59
C GLU A 87 17.81 -6.96 -6.09
N HIS A 88 18.00 -7.47 -4.88
CA HIS A 88 17.08 -8.43 -4.28
C HIS A 88 15.69 -7.81 -4.05
N ALA A 89 15.64 -6.58 -3.53
CA ALA A 89 14.39 -5.86 -3.34
C ALA A 89 13.68 -5.54 -4.66
N GLU A 90 14.40 -5.25 -5.74
CA GLU A 90 13.80 -5.08 -7.07
C GLU A 90 13.20 -6.39 -7.57
N SER A 91 13.92 -7.51 -7.42
CA SER A 91 13.43 -8.83 -7.82
C SER A 91 12.12 -9.19 -7.11
N ILE A 92 12.05 -8.98 -5.80
CA ILE A 92 10.83 -9.20 -5.01
C ILE A 92 9.71 -8.24 -5.47
N ALA A 93 10.00 -6.95 -5.65
CA ALA A 93 9.01 -5.96 -6.07
C ALA A 93 8.47 -6.23 -7.49
N ALA A 94 9.31 -6.78 -8.39
CA ALA A 94 8.94 -7.19 -9.73
C ALA A 94 8.04 -8.43 -9.70
N ALA A 95 8.39 -9.46 -8.91
CA ALA A 95 7.55 -10.64 -8.71
C ALA A 95 6.17 -10.27 -8.13
N ASP A 96 6.12 -9.37 -7.15
CA ASP A 96 4.88 -8.85 -6.60
C ASP A 96 4.03 -8.10 -7.63
N ARG A 97 4.66 -7.31 -8.49
CA ARG A 97 3.96 -6.60 -9.56
C ARG A 97 3.38 -7.59 -10.56
N ALA A 98 4.17 -8.57 -11.00
CA ALA A 98 3.75 -9.60 -11.95
C ALA A 98 2.54 -10.38 -11.40
N ARG A 99 2.61 -10.88 -10.16
CA ARG A 99 1.49 -11.58 -9.51
C ARG A 99 0.20 -10.75 -9.47
N ARG A 100 0.30 -9.46 -9.14
CA ARG A 100 -0.86 -8.55 -9.12
C ARG A 100 -1.38 -8.27 -10.52
N GLU A 101 -0.52 -8.22 -11.52
CA GLU A 101 -0.91 -8.01 -12.92
C GLU A 101 -1.59 -9.24 -13.51
N GLU A 102 -1.05 -10.44 -13.29
CA GLU A 102 -1.67 -11.71 -13.67
C GLU A 102 -3.05 -11.87 -13.02
N HIS A 103 -3.16 -11.56 -11.72
CA HIS A 103 -4.45 -11.60 -11.02
C HIS A 103 -5.46 -10.64 -11.65
N ARG A 104 -5.04 -9.39 -11.93
CA ARG A 104 -5.89 -8.40 -12.60
C ARG A 104 -6.28 -8.84 -14.01
N ALA A 105 -5.34 -9.35 -14.79
CA ALA A 105 -5.58 -9.85 -16.15
C ALA A 105 -6.57 -11.03 -16.14
N ALA A 106 -6.43 -11.97 -15.20
CA ALA A 106 -7.37 -13.07 -15.03
C ALA A 106 -8.78 -12.59 -14.67
N GLN A 107 -8.91 -11.58 -13.80
CA GLN A 107 -10.22 -11.02 -13.46
C GLN A 107 -10.84 -10.25 -14.64
N THR A 108 -10.04 -9.51 -15.41
CA THR A 108 -10.49 -8.83 -16.63
C THR A 108 -10.97 -9.84 -17.67
N ALA A 109 -10.19 -10.90 -17.93
CA ALA A 109 -10.55 -11.95 -18.88
C ALA A 109 -11.85 -12.67 -18.49
N ARG A 110 -12.09 -12.91 -17.19
CA ARG A 110 -13.36 -13.45 -16.70
C ARG A 110 -14.53 -12.50 -17.00
N LYS A 111 -14.38 -11.19 -16.75
CA LYS A 111 -15.43 -10.20 -17.09
C LYS A 111 -15.65 -10.07 -18.58
N GLU A 112 -14.60 -10.16 -19.39
CA GLU A 112 -14.69 -10.17 -20.85
C GLU A 112 -15.47 -11.38 -21.36
N ALA A 113 -15.20 -12.58 -20.83
CA ALA A 113 -15.95 -13.78 -21.17
C ALA A 113 -17.44 -13.65 -20.81
N LEU A 114 -17.76 -13.09 -19.64
CA LEU A 114 -19.15 -12.83 -19.22
C LEU A 114 -19.86 -11.81 -20.11
N ALA A 115 -19.15 -10.76 -20.56
CA ALA A 115 -19.70 -9.79 -21.49
C ALA A 115 -19.96 -10.41 -22.88
N ALA A 116 -19.03 -11.22 -23.38
CA ALA A 116 -19.17 -11.93 -24.65
C ALA A 116 -20.33 -12.94 -24.61
N GLU A 117 -20.47 -13.70 -23.52
CA GLU A 117 -21.59 -14.62 -23.33
C GLU A 117 -22.94 -13.87 -23.31
N ALA A 118 -23.00 -12.70 -22.66
CA ALA A 118 -24.19 -11.86 -22.67
C ALA A 118 -24.53 -11.33 -24.08
N GLU A 119 -23.52 -10.94 -24.87
CA GLU A 119 -23.68 -10.53 -26.26
C GLU A 119 -24.17 -11.69 -27.13
N GLU A 120 -23.67 -12.91 -26.92
CA GLU A 120 -24.11 -14.11 -27.63
C GLU A 120 -25.55 -14.51 -27.27
N LEU A 121 -25.90 -14.49 -25.98
CA LEU A 121 -27.27 -14.72 -25.52
C LEU A 121 -28.23 -13.66 -26.08
N ALA A 122 -27.77 -12.41 -26.17
CA ALA A 122 -28.51 -11.36 -26.84
C ALA A 122 -28.61 -11.61 -28.35
N ALA A 123 -27.58 -12.08 -29.06
CA ALA A 123 -27.71 -12.30 -30.51
C ALA A 123 -28.59 -13.52 -30.86
N ASN A 124 -28.32 -14.66 -30.22
CA ASN A 124 -28.71 -15.97 -30.75
C ASN A 124 -29.82 -16.67 -29.95
N SER A 125 -30.12 -16.23 -28.73
CA SER A 125 -31.08 -16.96 -27.89
C SER A 125 -32.54 -16.67 -28.25
N THR A 126 -33.27 -17.72 -28.60
CA THR A 126 -34.73 -17.72 -28.83
C THR A 126 -35.52 -18.07 -27.57
N GLN A 127 -34.84 -18.53 -26.51
CA GLN A 127 -35.44 -18.95 -25.24
C GLN A 127 -35.39 -17.80 -24.22
N TRP A 128 -36.40 -16.94 -24.26
CA TRP A 128 -36.45 -15.69 -23.50
C TRP A 128 -36.32 -15.83 -21.97
N LYS A 129 -36.99 -16.83 -21.37
CA LYS A 129 -36.90 -17.06 -19.91
C LYS A 129 -35.50 -17.53 -19.49
N ALA A 130 -34.99 -18.57 -20.15
CA ALA A 130 -33.67 -19.12 -19.86
C ALA A 130 -32.54 -18.10 -20.09
N ALA A 131 -32.61 -17.32 -21.17
CA ALA A 131 -31.65 -16.26 -21.44
C ALA A 131 -31.72 -15.12 -20.40
N GLY A 132 -32.93 -14.74 -19.97
CA GLY A 132 -33.12 -13.74 -18.92
C GLY A 132 -32.54 -14.18 -17.56
N ASP A 133 -32.74 -15.43 -17.18
CA ASP A 133 -32.18 -15.99 -15.95
C ASP A 133 -30.65 -16.11 -16.03
N ARG A 134 -30.09 -16.49 -17.18
CA ARG A 134 -28.64 -16.52 -17.39
C ARG A 134 -28.02 -15.13 -17.34
N LEU A 135 -28.63 -14.11 -17.95
CA LEU A 135 -28.18 -12.72 -17.84
C LEU A 135 -28.19 -12.25 -16.37
N ARG A 136 -29.19 -12.64 -15.57
CA ARG A 136 -29.23 -12.32 -14.14
C ARG A 136 -28.11 -13.04 -13.38
N ALA A 137 -27.83 -14.31 -13.69
CA ALA A 137 -26.71 -15.04 -13.10
C ALA A 137 -25.36 -14.39 -13.43
N ILE A 138 -25.16 -13.95 -14.67
CA ILE A 138 -23.95 -13.20 -15.09
C ILE A 138 -23.77 -11.91 -14.28
N LEU A 139 -24.85 -11.18 -13.99
CA LEU A 139 -24.80 -9.99 -13.13
C LEU A 139 -24.31 -10.32 -11.71
N GLU A 140 -24.83 -11.39 -11.12
CA GLU A 140 -24.41 -11.80 -9.77
C GLU A 140 -22.95 -12.24 -9.77
N GLU A 141 -22.51 -13.01 -10.78
CA GLU A 141 -21.10 -13.38 -10.94
C GLU A 141 -20.21 -12.14 -11.13
N TRP A 142 -20.64 -11.16 -11.93
CA TRP A 142 -19.92 -9.90 -12.12
C TRP A 142 -19.67 -9.14 -10.81
N LYS A 143 -20.65 -9.14 -9.89
CA LYS A 143 -20.52 -8.49 -8.58
C LYS A 143 -19.50 -9.18 -7.68
N THR A 144 -19.33 -10.49 -7.81
CA THR A 144 -18.33 -11.25 -7.03
C THR A 144 -16.89 -10.96 -7.49
N ILE A 145 -16.70 -10.59 -8.76
CA ILE A 145 -15.39 -10.28 -9.33
C ILE A 145 -14.95 -8.87 -8.93
N THR A 146 -14.06 -8.81 -7.93
CA THR A 146 -13.42 -7.59 -7.45
C THR A 146 -11.95 -7.52 -7.92
N GLY A 147 -11.38 -6.31 -7.99
CA GLY A 147 -9.95 -6.14 -8.32
C GLY A 147 -9.63 -5.81 -9.79
N VAL A 148 -10.64 -5.56 -10.64
CA VAL A 148 -10.43 -5.07 -12.02
C VAL A 148 -10.27 -3.54 -12.03
N ASP A 149 -9.48 -3.03 -12.98
CA ASP A 149 -9.35 -1.59 -13.21
C ASP A 149 -10.70 -0.93 -13.52
N ARG A 150 -10.96 0.23 -12.90
CA ARG A 150 -12.23 0.95 -12.98
C ARG A 150 -12.62 1.29 -14.41
N LYS A 151 -11.67 1.78 -15.21
CA LYS A 151 -11.93 2.22 -16.59
C LYS A 151 -12.26 1.03 -17.48
N THR A 152 -11.56 -0.08 -17.28
CA THR A 152 -11.81 -1.34 -18.00
C THR A 152 -13.16 -1.95 -17.62
N ASP A 153 -13.46 -2.02 -16.32
CA ASP A 153 -14.75 -2.48 -15.80
C ASP A 153 -15.93 -1.66 -16.34
N ASP A 154 -15.80 -0.32 -16.35
CA ASP A 154 -16.86 0.56 -16.87
C ASP A 154 -17.08 0.38 -18.39
N ALA A 155 -16.03 0.09 -19.16
CA ALA A 155 -16.14 -0.20 -20.58
C ALA A 155 -16.83 -1.55 -20.85
N LEU A 156 -16.45 -2.60 -20.11
CA LEU A 156 -17.06 -3.92 -20.21
C LEU A 156 -18.52 -3.90 -19.74
N TRP A 157 -18.80 -3.15 -18.68
CA TRP A 157 -20.17 -2.96 -18.18
C TRP A 157 -21.07 -2.30 -19.22
N LYS A 158 -20.58 -1.30 -19.96
CA LYS A 158 -21.35 -0.67 -21.04
C LYS A 158 -21.72 -1.65 -22.14
N ARG A 159 -20.80 -2.56 -22.49
CA ARG A 159 -21.06 -3.63 -23.48
C ARG A 159 -22.15 -4.59 -22.99
N TYR A 160 -22.00 -5.10 -21.77
CA TYR A 160 -23.01 -5.95 -21.12
C TYR A 160 -24.38 -5.26 -21.03
N ALA A 161 -24.43 -4.00 -20.59
CA ALA A 161 -25.67 -3.24 -20.47
C ALA A 161 -26.33 -3.01 -21.83
N ALA A 162 -25.56 -2.74 -22.88
CA ALA A 162 -26.07 -2.62 -24.24
C ALA A 162 -26.66 -3.95 -24.74
N ALA A 163 -25.97 -5.07 -24.52
CA ALA A 163 -26.48 -6.41 -24.88
C ALA A 163 -27.80 -6.73 -24.15
N ARG A 164 -27.87 -6.45 -22.84
CA ARG A 164 -29.09 -6.63 -22.05
C ARG A 164 -30.25 -5.75 -22.53
N GLU A 165 -29.99 -4.49 -22.85
CA GLU A 165 -30.99 -3.58 -23.40
C GLU A 165 -31.52 -4.05 -24.76
N MET A 166 -30.63 -4.52 -25.65
CA MET A 166 -31.03 -5.12 -26.93
C MET A 166 -31.87 -6.37 -26.75
N PHE A 167 -31.55 -7.20 -25.75
CA PHE A 167 -32.34 -8.37 -25.39
C PHE A 167 -33.74 -7.97 -24.91
N ASN A 168 -33.83 -7.07 -23.92
CA ASN A 168 -35.10 -6.60 -23.36
C ASN A 168 -36.03 -6.01 -24.45
N ARG A 169 -35.50 -5.14 -25.31
CA ARG A 169 -36.26 -4.51 -26.40
C ARG A 169 -36.89 -5.52 -27.37
N ARG A 170 -36.22 -6.65 -27.60
CA ARG A 170 -36.77 -7.71 -28.46
C ARG A 170 -37.80 -8.57 -27.72
N GLY A 171 -37.62 -8.80 -26.43
CA GLY A 171 -38.60 -9.45 -25.57
C GLY A 171 -39.93 -8.67 -25.52
N ASP A 172 -39.84 -7.35 -25.34
CA ASP A 172 -41.00 -6.44 -25.32
C ASP A 172 -41.80 -6.46 -26.64
N ARG A 173 -41.10 -6.65 -27.77
CA ARG A 173 -41.73 -6.73 -29.11
C ARG A 173 -42.54 -8.02 -29.30
N ILE A 174 -42.11 -9.11 -28.68
CA ILE A 174 -42.71 -10.44 -28.87
C ILE A 174 -43.91 -10.63 -27.94
N SER A 175 -43.95 -9.95 -26.79
CA SER A 175 -45.09 -10.02 -25.87
C SER A 175 -45.24 -8.70 -25.10
N PRO A 176 -46.26 -7.86 -25.41
CA PRO A 176 -46.49 -6.58 -24.71
C PRO A 176 -46.80 -6.75 -23.21
N SER A 177 -47.17 -7.96 -22.79
CA SER A 177 -47.45 -8.35 -21.41
C SER A 177 -46.26 -9.00 -20.70
N TRP A 178 -45.12 -9.21 -21.39
CA TRP A 178 -43.90 -9.63 -20.72
C TRP A 178 -43.36 -8.44 -19.93
N THR A 179 -43.83 -8.29 -18.69
CA THR A 179 -43.26 -7.41 -17.68
C THR A 179 -41.92 -8.00 -17.23
N GLY A 180 -40.97 -8.04 -18.15
CA GLY A 180 -39.62 -8.49 -17.90
C GLY A 180 -38.85 -7.47 -17.08
N ASN A 181 -39.18 -7.41 -15.79
CA ASN A 181 -38.30 -7.03 -14.71
C ASN A 181 -37.42 -5.81 -15.03
N ALA A 182 -38.06 -4.63 -15.10
CA ALA A 182 -37.38 -3.34 -15.08
C ALA A 182 -36.34 -3.37 -13.95
N PRO A 183 -35.05 -3.09 -14.21
CA PRO A 183 -34.11 -2.91 -13.13
C PRO A 183 -34.66 -1.77 -12.26
N GLY A 184 -34.92 -2.06 -10.98
CA GLY A 184 -35.05 -1.00 -9.99
C GLY A 184 -33.89 -0.02 -10.18
N PRO A 185 -34.13 1.29 -9.97
CA PRO A 185 -33.23 2.35 -10.39
C PRO A 185 -31.80 1.98 -10.02
N ALA A 186 -30.87 2.12 -10.98
CA ALA A 186 -29.46 1.92 -10.74
C ALA A 186 -29.11 2.59 -9.41
N THR A 187 -28.92 1.79 -8.36
CA THR A 187 -28.48 2.33 -7.07
C THR A 187 -27.20 3.08 -7.38
N PRO A 188 -27.12 4.39 -7.09
CA PRO A 188 -25.91 5.14 -7.35
C PRO A 188 -24.79 4.37 -6.67
N ARG A 189 -23.83 3.89 -7.48
CA ARG A 189 -22.59 3.26 -7.02
C ARG A 189 -22.03 4.23 -5.98
N SER A 190 -22.06 3.87 -4.69
CA SER A 190 -21.70 4.75 -3.57
C SER A 190 -20.51 5.60 -3.94
N GLY A 191 -20.71 6.92 -3.89
CA GLY A 191 -19.80 7.91 -4.43
C GLY A 191 -18.39 7.77 -3.87
N CYS A 192 -17.43 7.56 -4.76
CA CYS A 192 -16.19 8.31 -4.68
C CYS A 192 -16.46 9.66 -5.37
N VAL A 193 -16.93 10.64 -4.60
CA VAL A 193 -17.02 12.03 -5.06
C VAL A 193 -15.59 12.52 -5.29
N SER A 194 -15.20 12.63 -6.55
CA SER A 194 -14.12 13.52 -6.96
C SER A 194 -14.77 14.83 -7.40
N ALA A 195 -14.56 15.88 -6.61
CA ALA A 195 -15.03 17.23 -6.90
C ALA A 195 -14.33 17.80 -8.16
N PRO A 196 -15.05 18.34 -9.15
CA PRO A 196 -14.42 19.06 -10.25
C PRO A 196 -14.08 20.49 -9.82
N LYS A 197 -12.81 20.88 -10.02
CA LYS A 197 -12.38 22.28 -9.95
C LYS A 197 -12.84 23.04 -11.21
N ASN A 198 -13.42 24.20 -10.93
CA ASN A 198 -13.27 25.48 -11.63
C ASN A 198 -14.15 25.78 -12.87
N SER A 199 -14.96 26.84 -12.77
CA SER A 199 -15.11 27.97 -13.74
C SER A 199 -16.37 28.83 -13.44
N PRO A 200 -16.57 30.03 -14.02
CA PRO A 200 -15.90 31.28 -13.64
C PRO A 200 -16.87 32.49 -13.49
N ASN A 201 -16.29 33.61 -13.02
CA ASN A 201 -16.58 35.00 -13.43
C ASN A 201 -17.48 35.92 -12.57
N ARG A 202 -16.85 37.06 -12.26
CA ARG A 202 -17.33 38.46 -12.36
C ARG A 202 -17.89 39.12 -11.10
N ARG A 203 -17.05 39.94 -10.44
CA ARG A 203 -17.24 41.40 -10.37
C ARG A 203 -15.98 42.12 -9.88
N THR A 204 -15.70 43.19 -10.62
CA THR A 204 -14.64 44.19 -10.53
C THR A 204 -14.80 45.14 -9.34
N GLY A 205 -13.68 45.60 -8.77
CA GLY A 205 -13.59 46.91 -8.08
C GLY A 205 -12.67 46.99 -6.84
N ALA A 206 -11.37 47.29 -7.05
CA ALA A 206 -10.47 48.22 -6.32
C ALA A 206 -10.32 48.24 -4.74
N PRO A 207 -9.18 48.75 -4.18
CA PRO A 207 -8.46 48.18 -3.03
C PRO A 207 -8.31 49.15 -1.80
N PRO A 208 -7.27 49.06 -0.94
CA PRO A 208 -7.16 48.20 0.26
C PRO A 208 -7.10 49.01 1.59
N ALA A 209 -7.37 48.37 2.74
CA ALA A 209 -7.13 48.99 4.05
C ALA A 209 -6.57 48.02 5.10
N ARG A 210 -5.68 48.59 5.91
CA ARG A 210 -4.73 48.07 6.90
C ARG A 210 -5.34 47.33 8.12
N SER A 211 -4.48 46.50 8.71
CA SER A 211 -4.17 46.37 10.17
C SER A 211 -5.31 45.97 11.11
N SER A 212 -5.07 44.94 11.93
CA SER A 212 -4.69 45.09 13.35
C SER A 212 -4.80 43.76 14.10
N ALA A 213 -3.83 43.56 14.99
CA ALA A 213 -3.78 42.51 16.00
C ALA A 213 -4.91 42.62 17.04
N ASN A 214 -5.30 41.48 17.62
CA ASN A 214 -5.31 41.20 19.06
C ASN A 214 -6.02 39.84 19.29
N CYS A 215 -5.41 38.83 19.92
CA CYS A 215 -4.98 38.71 21.32
C CYS A 215 -6.12 38.38 22.31
N TRP A 216 -5.97 37.19 22.92
CA TRP A 216 -6.49 36.73 24.23
C TRP A 216 -7.95 36.22 24.22
N ALA A 217 -8.37 35.21 24.99
CA ALA A 217 -7.88 34.75 26.28
C ALA A 217 -8.38 33.33 26.65
N ASN A 218 -7.62 32.72 27.57
CA ASN A 218 -8.04 31.93 28.73
C ASN A 218 -8.45 30.45 28.62
N GLY A 219 -7.63 29.61 29.30
CA GLY A 219 -8.02 28.27 29.76
C GLY A 219 -6.88 27.39 30.29
N ARG A 220 -6.18 27.84 31.33
CA ARG A 220 -5.21 27.09 32.19
C ARG A 220 -5.75 25.72 32.67
N ARG A 221 -5.00 24.70 33.13
CA ARG A 221 -3.58 24.26 33.20
C ARG A 221 -3.58 22.83 33.85
N PRO A 222 -2.42 22.12 33.90
CA PRO A 222 -2.28 20.68 34.24
C PRO A 222 -1.88 20.41 35.70
N GLY A 223 -1.78 19.12 36.09
CA GLY A 223 -0.84 18.70 37.16
C GLY A 223 -1.13 17.39 37.92
N GLY A 224 -0.26 16.39 37.75
CA GLY A 224 0.37 15.63 38.85
C GLY A 224 -0.28 14.30 39.34
N PRO A 225 0.51 13.21 39.53
CA PRO A 225 0.06 11.92 40.08
C PRO A 225 0.21 11.85 41.62
N PRO A 226 -0.36 10.82 42.29
CA PRO A 226 0.54 9.93 43.03
C PRO A 226 0.09 8.45 43.24
N ALA A 227 1.11 7.68 43.66
CA ALA A 227 1.10 6.59 44.66
C ALA A 227 1.07 5.11 44.21
N ARG A 228 2.22 4.47 44.50
CA ARG A 228 2.42 3.04 44.76
C ARG A 228 1.51 2.53 45.87
N SER A 229 1.05 1.29 45.74
CA SER A 229 0.88 0.39 46.89
C SER A 229 1.35 -1.02 46.52
N THR A 230 2.28 -1.49 47.34
CA THR A 230 2.71 -2.87 47.50
C THR A 230 1.55 -3.76 47.91
N THR A 231 1.37 -4.93 47.28
CA THR A 231 1.00 -6.16 47.99
C THR A 231 1.49 -7.37 47.19
N ARG A 232 2.49 -8.03 47.77
CA ARG A 232 2.92 -9.39 47.52
C ARG A 232 1.94 -10.31 48.27
N CYS A 233 1.27 -11.22 47.58
CA CYS A 233 0.66 -12.40 48.19
C CYS A 233 1.04 -13.63 47.37
N GLY A 234 1.84 -14.50 47.98
CA GLY A 234 2.11 -15.85 47.50
C GLY A 234 1.04 -16.83 48.00
N GLY A 235 0.89 -17.93 47.28
CA GLY A 235 0.05 -19.09 47.60
C GLY A 235 0.05 -20.02 46.38
N ALA A 236 1.07 -20.86 46.21
CA ALA A 236 1.10 -22.23 46.73
C ALA A 236 -0.05 -23.09 46.17
N SER A 237 0.20 -23.76 45.05
CA SER A 237 -0.55 -24.94 44.61
C SER A 237 0.45 -26.05 44.26
N LYS A 238 0.42 -27.11 45.07
CA LYS A 238 1.09 -28.41 44.92
C LYS A 238 0.08 -29.36 44.26
N PRO A 239 0.47 -30.29 43.38
CA PRO A 239 0.53 -31.72 43.74
C PRO A 239 1.62 -32.49 42.94
N PRO A 240 1.79 -33.82 43.06
CA PRO A 240 1.26 -34.79 44.02
C PRO A 240 2.39 -35.51 44.81
N GLY A 241 2.01 -36.29 45.81
CA GLY A 241 2.90 -37.28 46.43
C GLY A 241 2.45 -38.70 46.12
N GLN A 242 3.42 -39.63 46.24
CA GLN A 242 3.25 -41.03 46.67
C GLN A 242 2.56 -41.96 45.65
N VAL A 243 2.95 -43.20 45.35
CA VAL A 243 3.96 -44.18 45.79
C VAL A 243 4.07 -45.17 44.61
N LEU A 244 5.19 -45.90 44.45
CA LEU A 244 5.21 -47.38 44.37
C LEU A 244 6.65 -47.86 44.13
N SER A 245 7.26 -48.39 45.20
CA SER A 245 8.25 -49.45 45.13
C SER A 245 7.53 -50.79 45.00
N GLY A 246 8.10 -51.74 44.28
CA GLY A 246 7.69 -53.14 44.35
C GLY A 246 8.16 -53.98 43.17
N ALA A 247 9.22 -54.76 43.44
CA ALA A 247 9.60 -56.08 42.90
C ALA A 247 9.58 -56.31 41.37
#